data_AF-A0A2E0TPP3-F1
#
_entry.id   AF-A0A2E0TPP3-F1
#
_cell.length_a   1.000
_cell.length_b   1.000
_cell.length_c   1.000
_cell.angle_alpha   90.00
_cell.angle_beta   90.00
_cell.angle_gamma   90.00
#
_symmetry.space_group_name_H-M   'P 1'
#
loop_
_entity.id
_entity.type
_entity.pdbx_description
1 polymer ?
#
loop_
_entity_poly.entity_id
_entity_poly.type
_entity_poly.pdbx_seq_one_letter_code
_entity_poly.pdbx_strand_id
1 'polypeptide(L)'
;MQDYQEAMVKSLVAVAWADGRVDDEESEVIEALLAAFEIAGADAEAIREYAKTERKLEEIPLTELSASDRRQLLQHAVILSYIDGEQSEKEREVLSGLVAKLKIPDEEATELLGAAEERAKRLLELI
;
A
#
# COMPACT_ATOMS: atom_id res chain seq x y z
N MET A 1 6.83 -2.55 17.81
CA MET A 1 7.37 -1.76 16.68
C MET A 1 7.46 -2.62 15.43
N GLN A 2 8.02 -3.84 15.53
CA GLN A 2 8.03 -4.83 14.44
C GLN A 2 6.64 -5.22 13.93
N ASP A 3 5.71 -5.55 14.84
CA ASP A 3 4.33 -5.96 14.47
C ASP A 3 3.58 -4.90 13.65
N TYR A 4 3.87 -3.61 13.89
CA TYR A 4 3.28 -2.49 13.15
C TYR A 4 3.79 -2.43 11.70
N GLN A 5 5.11 -2.51 11.51
CA GLN A 5 5.71 -2.49 10.18
C GLN A 5 5.25 -3.69 9.36
N GLU A 6 5.14 -4.86 9.99
CA GLU A 6 4.64 -6.06 9.35
C GLU A 6 3.16 -5.92 8.93
N ALA A 7 2.28 -5.42 9.80
CA ALA A 7 0.88 -5.18 9.47
C ALA A 7 0.71 -4.15 8.34
N MET A 8 1.53 -3.10 8.34
CA MET A 8 1.56 -2.09 7.28
C MET A 8 1.97 -2.70 5.94
N VAL A 9 3.08 -3.45 5.91
CA VAL A 9 3.55 -4.07 4.67
C VAL A 9 2.58 -5.12 4.17
N LYS A 10 2.03 -5.99 5.03
CA LYS A 10 0.98 -6.95 4.64
C LYS A 10 -0.25 -6.25 4.02
N SER A 11 -0.62 -5.09 4.56
CA SER A 11 -1.72 -4.30 4.00
C SER A 11 -1.37 -3.74 2.62
N LEU A 12 -0.13 -3.27 2.42
CA LEU A 12 0.34 -2.79 1.11
C LEU A 12 0.47 -3.92 0.09
N VAL A 13 0.86 -5.13 0.51
CA VAL A 13 0.83 -6.33 -0.33
C VAL A 13 -0.58 -6.63 -0.82
N ALA A 14 -1.59 -6.53 0.06
CA ALA A 14 -2.99 -6.71 -0.32
C ALA A 14 -3.48 -5.65 -1.33
N VAL A 15 -3.00 -4.41 -1.19
CA VAL A 15 -3.29 -3.33 -2.16
C VAL A 15 -2.63 -3.65 -3.51
N ALA A 16 -1.35 -4.02 -3.52
CA ALA A 16 -0.62 -4.34 -4.74
C ALA A 16 -1.24 -5.53 -5.50
N TRP A 17 -1.71 -6.56 -4.80
CA TRP A 17 -2.46 -7.65 -5.39
C TRP A 17 -3.80 -7.21 -6.00
N ALA A 18 -4.59 -6.38 -5.28
CA ALA A 18 -5.85 -5.86 -5.79
C ALA A 18 -5.66 -5.01 -7.07
N ASP A 19 -4.50 -4.36 -7.16
CA ASP A 19 -4.07 -3.58 -8.32
C ASP A 19 -3.55 -4.43 -9.48
N GLY A 20 -3.18 -5.70 -9.20
CA GLY A 20 -2.59 -6.63 -10.16
C GLY A 20 -1.10 -6.39 -10.41
N ARG A 21 -0.38 -5.81 -9.44
CA ARG A 21 1.08 -5.55 -9.45
C ARG A 21 1.91 -6.66 -8.79
N VAL A 22 1.25 -7.73 -8.36
CA VAL A 22 1.89 -8.91 -7.81
C VAL A 22 1.43 -10.05 -8.68
N ASP A 23 2.02 -10.18 -9.88
CA ASP A 23 1.87 -11.39 -10.67
C ASP A 23 2.88 -12.46 -10.23
N ASP A 24 2.82 -13.66 -10.82
CA ASP A 24 3.64 -14.82 -10.44
C ASP A 24 5.17 -14.59 -10.63
N GLU A 25 5.60 -13.49 -11.29
CA GLU A 25 7.00 -13.13 -11.52
C GLU A 25 7.39 -11.75 -10.89
N GLU A 26 6.44 -10.87 -10.57
CA GLU A 26 6.65 -9.53 -10.01
C GLU A 26 6.93 -9.54 -8.50
N SER A 27 8.11 -10.06 -8.12
CA SER A 27 8.63 -9.92 -6.74
C SER A 27 9.19 -8.52 -6.43
N GLU A 28 9.38 -7.67 -7.44
CA GLU A 28 10.05 -6.38 -7.29
C GLU A 28 9.29 -5.41 -6.38
N VAL A 29 7.96 -5.38 -6.47
CA VAL A 29 7.12 -4.54 -5.61
C VAL A 29 7.23 -4.97 -4.15
N ILE A 30 7.28 -6.28 -3.90
CA ILE A 30 7.44 -6.83 -2.55
C ILE A 30 8.82 -6.50 -1.98
N GLU A 31 9.88 -6.67 -2.77
CA GLU A 31 11.24 -6.31 -2.32
C GLU A 31 11.39 -4.80 -2.10
N ALA A 32 10.77 -3.96 -2.94
CA ALA A 32 10.75 -2.51 -2.74
C ALA A 32 10.03 -2.12 -1.43
N LEU A 33 8.91 -2.77 -1.11
CA LEU A 33 8.20 -2.58 0.15
C LEU A 33 9.04 -3.02 1.35
N LEU A 34 9.66 -4.21 1.30
CA LEU A 34 10.54 -4.68 2.37
C LEU A 34 11.71 -3.73 2.61
N ALA A 35 12.35 -3.25 1.54
CA ALA A 35 13.43 -2.29 1.61
C ALA A 35 12.97 -0.93 2.19
N ALA A 36 11.83 -0.41 1.73
CA ALA A 36 11.29 0.87 2.17
C ALA A 36 10.92 0.89 3.66
N PHE A 37 10.51 -0.26 4.21
CA PHE A 37 10.15 -0.41 5.63
C PHE A 37 11.30 -1.00 6.48
N GLU A 38 12.48 -1.19 5.90
CA GLU A 38 13.67 -1.77 6.54
C GLU A 38 13.39 -3.14 7.19
N ILE A 39 12.50 -3.94 6.59
CA ILE A 39 12.15 -5.28 7.09
C ILE A 39 13.12 -6.31 6.51
N ALA A 40 13.74 -7.11 7.38
CA ALA A 40 14.75 -8.09 7.01
C ALA A 40 14.66 -9.38 7.85
N GLY A 41 15.42 -10.40 7.45
CA GLY A 41 15.51 -11.66 8.19
C GLY A 41 14.22 -12.47 8.14
N ALA A 42 13.80 -13.02 9.29
CA ALA A 42 12.64 -13.90 9.37
C ALA A 42 11.31 -13.19 9.02
N ASP A 43 11.19 -11.90 9.33
CA ASP A 43 9.97 -11.12 9.06
C ASP A 43 9.80 -10.87 7.56
N ALA A 44 10.90 -10.57 6.86
CA ALA A 44 10.91 -10.45 5.41
C ALA A 44 10.49 -11.77 4.74
N GLU A 45 10.99 -12.91 5.23
CA GLU A 45 10.61 -14.21 4.69
C GLU A 45 9.13 -14.52 4.93
N ALA A 46 8.59 -14.17 6.12
CA ALA A 46 7.17 -14.32 6.41
C ALA A 46 6.30 -13.46 5.49
N ILE A 47 6.74 -12.24 5.15
CA ILE A 47 6.03 -11.37 4.20
C ILE A 47 6.11 -11.90 2.78
N ARG A 48 7.26 -12.43 2.35
CA ARG A 48 7.38 -13.09 1.04
C ARG A 48 6.44 -14.28 0.92
N GLU A 49 6.44 -15.16 1.93
CA GLU A 49 5.50 -16.29 1.99
C GLU A 49 4.05 -15.81 1.99
N TYR A 50 3.75 -14.73 2.72
CA TYR A 50 2.44 -14.11 2.70
C TYR A 50 2.07 -13.58 1.31
N ALA A 51 3.00 -12.99 0.58
CA ALA A 51 2.79 -12.42 -0.76
C ALA A 51 2.62 -13.47 -1.86
N LYS A 52 3.03 -14.73 -1.66
CA LYS A 52 2.91 -15.83 -2.66
C LYS A 52 1.48 -16.25 -2.99
N THR A 53 0.50 -15.79 -2.22
CA THR A 53 -0.92 -16.10 -2.46
C THR A 53 -1.65 -14.79 -2.70
N GLU A 54 -2.56 -14.80 -3.68
CA GLU A 54 -3.42 -13.66 -4.00
C GLU A 54 -4.04 -13.06 -2.74
N ARG A 55 -3.87 -11.74 -2.57
CA ARG A 55 -4.40 -10.99 -1.44
C ARG A 55 -5.47 -10.00 -1.86
N LYS A 56 -6.46 -9.82 -0.99
CA LYS A 56 -7.58 -8.90 -1.23
C LYS A 56 -7.65 -7.81 -0.19
N LEU A 57 -8.20 -6.67 -0.56
CA LEU A 57 -8.39 -5.53 0.34
C LEU A 57 -9.16 -5.91 1.61
N GLU A 58 -10.04 -6.92 1.55
CA GLU A 58 -10.79 -7.40 2.70
C GLU A 58 -9.91 -8.01 3.80
N GLU A 59 -8.74 -8.54 3.44
CA GLU A 59 -7.78 -9.17 4.37
C GLU A 59 -6.95 -8.14 5.17
N ILE A 60 -7.06 -6.85 4.85
CA ILE A 60 -6.38 -5.78 5.61
C ILE A 60 -6.84 -5.79 7.08
N PRO A 61 -5.93 -5.91 8.06
CA PRO A 61 -6.26 -6.08 9.48
C PRO A 61 -6.66 -4.75 10.14
N LEU A 62 -7.88 -4.29 9.88
CA LEU A 62 -8.40 -3.01 10.40
C LEU A 62 -8.37 -2.88 11.93
N THR A 63 -8.44 -3.99 12.65
CA THR A 63 -8.40 -4.01 14.12
C THR A 63 -7.00 -3.78 14.68
N GLU A 64 -5.97 -3.99 13.85
CA GLU A 64 -4.57 -3.80 14.21
C GLU A 64 -4.06 -2.43 13.76
N LEU A 65 -4.79 -1.75 12.87
CA LEU A 65 -4.47 -0.41 12.39
C LEU A 65 -5.22 0.67 13.19
N SER A 66 -4.46 1.54 13.86
CA SER A 66 -4.99 2.77 14.46
C SER A 66 -5.47 3.74 13.38
N ALA A 67 -6.21 4.79 13.77
CA ALA A 67 -6.66 5.81 12.83
C ALA A 67 -5.49 6.50 12.10
N SER A 68 -4.36 6.69 12.79
CA SER A 68 -3.13 7.22 12.17
C SER A 68 -2.56 6.25 11.13
N ASP A 69 -2.57 4.96 11.43
CA ASP A 69 -1.98 3.93 10.57
C ASP A 69 -2.78 3.78 9.29
N ARG A 70 -4.11 3.89 9.37
CA ARG A 70 -4.99 3.88 8.19
C ARG A 70 -4.68 5.05 7.25
N ARG A 71 -4.40 6.23 7.80
CA ARG A 71 -4.00 7.41 6.99
C ARG A 71 -2.65 7.18 6.33
N GLN A 72 -1.68 6.66 7.07
CA GLN A 72 -0.35 6.35 6.53
C GLN A 72 -0.42 5.28 5.43
N LEU A 73 -1.23 4.23 5.65
CA LEU A 73 -1.45 3.19 4.65
C LEU A 73 -2.02 3.77 3.35
N LEU A 74 -3.04 4.63 3.43
CA LEU A 74 -3.60 5.29 2.26
C LEU A 74 -2.56 6.13 1.52
N GLN A 75 -1.77 6.93 2.26
CA GLN A 75 -0.72 7.76 1.65
C GLN A 75 0.36 6.91 0.96
N HIS A 76 0.78 5.81 1.57
CA HIS A 76 1.75 4.89 0.98
C HIS A 76 1.19 4.16 -0.24
N ALA A 77 -0.07 3.74 -0.21
CA ALA A 77 -0.76 3.13 -1.34
C ALA A 77 -0.82 4.07 -2.56
N VAL A 78 -1.06 5.37 -2.34
CA VAL A 78 -1.02 6.37 -3.42
C VAL A 78 0.38 6.44 -4.03
N ILE A 79 1.43 6.54 -3.22
CA ILE A 79 2.82 6.58 -3.75
C ILE A 79 3.12 5.31 -4.56
N LEU A 80 2.69 4.15 -4.07
CA LEU A 80 2.87 2.87 -4.76
C LEU A 80 2.19 2.85 -6.13
N SER A 81 0.99 3.43 -6.25
CA SER A 81 0.27 3.51 -7.53
C SER A 81 0.98 4.35 -8.60
N TYR A 82 1.92 5.22 -8.21
CA TYR A 82 2.65 6.08 -9.13
C TYR A 82 4.01 5.50 -9.57
N ILE A 83 4.39 4.28 -9.14
CA ILE A 83 5.72 3.70 -9.46
C ILE A 83 6.03 3.74 -10.96
N ASP A 84 5.02 3.51 -11.81
CA ASP A 84 5.18 3.51 -13.28
C ASP A 84 5.15 4.93 -13.89
N GLY A 85 5.12 5.97 -13.06
CA GLY A 85 5.14 7.38 -13.45
C GLY A 85 3.76 8.00 -13.70
N GLU A 86 2.71 7.20 -13.80
CA GLU A 86 1.33 7.66 -13.92
C GLU A 86 0.37 6.82 -13.09
N GLN A 87 -0.78 7.39 -12.75
CA GLN A 87 -1.84 6.68 -12.04
C GLN A 87 -2.99 6.33 -12.98
N SER A 88 -3.28 5.04 -13.14
CA SER A 88 -4.34 4.51 -14.00
C SER A 88 -5.74 4.60 -13.36
N GLU A 89 -6.80 4.39 -14.16
CA GLU A 89 -8.17 4.32 -13.64
C GLU A 89 -8.38 3.15 -12.68
N LYS A 90 -7.78 1.99 -12.97
CA LYS A 90 -7.85 0.80 -12.13
C LYS A 90 -7.26 1.06 -10.73
N GLU A 91 -6.13 1.73 -10.67
CA GLU A 91 -5.48 2.11 -9.41
C GLU A 91 -6.34 3.06 -8.59
N ARG A 92 -7.01 4.01 -9.24
CA ARG A 92 -7.95 4.92 -8.57
C ARG A 92 -9.13 4.17 -7.97
N GLU A 93 -9.64 3.16 -8.67
CA GLU A 93 -10.69 2.28 -8.14
C GLU A 93 -10.20 1.48 -6.92
N VAL A 94 -8.99 0.93 -6.98
CA VAL A 94 -8.36 0.23 -5.85
C VAL A 94 -8.20 1.16 -4.64
N LEU A 95 -7.71 2.39 -4.85
CA LEU A 95 -7.58 3.39 -3.79
C LEU A 95 -8.94 3.81 -3.21
N SER A 96 -9.97 3.95 -4.05
CA SER A 96 -11.34 4.21 -3.58
C SER A 96 -11.86 3.05 -2.72
N GLY A 97 -11.64 1.81 -3.15
CA GLY A 97 -11.94 0.61 -2.36
C GLY A 97 -11.18 0.56 -1.04
N LEU A 98 -9.91 0.97 -1.04
CA LEU A 98 -9.08 1.08 0.16
C LEU A 98 -9.63 2.14 1.13
N VAL A 99 -10.02 3.33 0.66
CA VAL A 99 -10.66 4.36 1.50
C VAL A 99 -11.89 3.81 2.20
N ALA A 100 -12.77 3.15 1.44
CA ALA A 100 -13.98 2.53 1.98
C ALA A 100 -13.67 1.46 3.03
N LYS A 101 -12.67 0.61 2.76
CA LYS A 101 -12.20 -0.43 3.70
C LYS A 101 -11.65 0.18 4.98
N LEU A 102 -10.84 1.23 4.88
CA LEU A 102 -10.21 1.90 6.02
C LEU A 102 -11.19 2.74 6.83
N LYS A 103 -12.39 3.01 6.29
CA LYS A 103 -13.42 3.86 6.92
C LYS A 103 -12.90 5.28 7.19
N ILE A 104 -12.10 5.81 6.26
CA ILE A 104 -11.63 7.19 6.31
C ILE A 104 -12.78 8.08 5.80
N PRO A 105 -13.15 9.17 6.50
CA PRO A 105 -14.18 10.09 6.03
C PRO A 105 -13.84 10.70 4.66
N ASP A 106 -14.83 10.89 3.79
CA ASP A 106 -14.62 11.33 2.40
C ASP A 106 -13.86 12.66 2.28
N GLU A 107 -14.17 13.63 3.15
CA GLU A 107 -13.45 14.92 3.21
C GLU A 107 -11.96 14.71 3.52
N GLU A 108 -11.67 13.88 4.52
CA GLU A 108 -10.30 13.56 4.93
C GLU A 108 -9.57 12.75 3.85
N ALA A 109 -10.25 11.79 3.23
CA ALA A 109 -9.69 10.97 2.16
C ALA A 109 -9.30 11.83 0.95
N THR A 110 -10.13 12.81 0.58
CA THR A 110 -9.85 13.73 -0.52
C THR A 110 -8.57 14.52 -0.28
N GLU A 111 -8.40 15.07 0.93
CA GLU A 111 -7.18 15.80 1.31
C GLU A 111 -5.94 14.90 1.32
N LEU A 112 -6.07 13.69 1.86
CA LEU A 112 -4.98 12.72 1.93
C LEU A 112 -4.52 12.26 0.55
N LEU A 113 -5.47 11.95 -0.35
CA LEU A 113 -5.18 11.54 -1.73
C LEU A 113 -4.45 12.65 -2.48
N GLY A 114 -4.93 13.89 -2.41
CA GLY A 114 -4.28 15.03 -3.08
C GLY A 114 -2.88 15.32 -2.55
N ALA A 115 -2.70 15.31 -1.22
CA ALA A 115 -1.39 15.52 -0.61
C ALA A 115 -0.39 14.41 -0.94
N ALA A 116 -0.86 13.15 -0.97
CA ALA A 116 -0.03 12.01 -1.32
C ALA A 116 0.30 11.97 -2.83
N GLU A 117 -0.62 12.37 -3.70
CA GLU A 117 -0.38 12.52 -5.13
C GLU A 117 0.73 13.53 -5.42
N GLU A 118 0.64 14.74 -4.83
CA GLU A 118 1.71 15.73 -5.01
C GLU A 118 3.06 15.21 -4.48
N ARG A 119 3.03 14.49 -3.35
CA ARG A 119 4.23 13.89 -2.78
C ARG A 119 4.82 12.83 -3.70
N ALA A 120 4.00 11.96 -4.28
CA ALA A 120 4.42 10.93 -5.22
C ALA A 120 5.08 11.56 -6.46
N LYS A 121 4.42 12.57 -7.05
CA LYS A 121 4.97 13.30 -8.21
C LYS A 121 6.30 13.97 -7.91
N ARG A 122 6.46 14.61 -6.74
CA ARG A 122 7.74 15.20 -6.32
C ARG A 122 8.83 14.16 -6.10
N LEU A 123 8.51 13.02 -5.49
CA LEU A 123 9.49 11.95 -5.20
C LEU A 123 9.98 11.27 -6.48
N LEU A 124 9.13 11.18 -7.49
CA LEU A 124 9.43 10.55 -8.78
C LEU A 124 9.84 11.57 -9.86
N GLU A 125 10.11 12.83 -9.47
CA GLU A 125 10.55 13.91 -10.36
C GLU A 125 9.61 14.17 -11.56
N LEU A 126 8.30 13.95 -11.37
CA LEU A 126 7.27 14.15 -12.39
C LEU A 126 6.78 15.61 -12.50
N ILE A 127 7.14 16.46 -11.53
CA ILE A 127 6.81 17.89 -11.45
C ILE A 127 7.96 18.71 -10.87
#